data_AF-A0A382GGF1-F1
#
_entry.id   AF-A0A382GGF1-F1
#
_cell.length_a   1.000
_cell.length_b   1.000
_cell.length_c   1.000
_cell.angle_alpha   90.00
_cell.angle_beta   90.00
_cell.angle_gamma   90.00
#
_symmetry.space_group_name_H-M   'P 1'
#
loop_
_entity.id
_entity.type
_entity.pdbx_description
1 polymer ?
#
loop_
_entity_poly.entity_id
_entity_poly.type
_entity_poly.pdbx_seq_one_letter_code
_entity_poly.pdbx_strand_id
1 'polypeptide(L)' 'MSNIFKVLFNRPDLKLNDDLSAKDVPGWDSFNHVNLIISIEEEFGVRFSNDEVGGMQNVGNLKTLLASKTT' A
#
# COMPACT_ATOMS: atom_id res chain seq x y z
N MET A 1 5.15 -6.66 2.93
CA MET A 1 4.73 -5.27 2.62
C MET A 1 5.88 -4.28 2.40
N SER A 2 6.89 -4.14 3.28
CA SER A 2 7.91 -3.09 3.08
C SER A 2 8.73 -3.23 1.80
N ASN A 3 8.93 -4.47 1.36
CA ASN A 3 9.61 -4.74 0.10
C ASN A 3 8.79 -4.27 -1.12
N ILE A 4 7.47 -4.44 -1.10
CA ILE A 4 6.57 -3.99 -2.19
C ILE A 4 6.78 -2.51 -2.48
N PHE A 5 6.72 -1.66 -1.45
CA PHE A 5 6.92 -0.22 -1.60
C PHE A 5 8.31 0.11 -2.17
N LYS A 6 9.35 -0.54 -1.66
CA LYS A 6 10.74 -0.30 -2.10
C LYS A 6 10.94 -0.66 -3.56
N VAL A 7 10.38 -1.79 -4.00
CA VAL A 7 10.48 -2.27 -5.38
C VAL A 7 9.63 -1.42 -6.30
N LEU A 8 8.35 -1.22 -5.97
CA LEU A 8 7.39 -0.51 -6.81
C LEU A 8 7.79 0.96 -7.04
N PHE A 9 8.29 1.63 -6.00
CA PHE A 9 8.71 3.03 -6.10
C PHE A 9 10.20 3.18 -6.44
N ASN A 10 10.96 2.09 -6.62
CA ASN A 10 12.41 2.09 -6.84
C ASN A 10 13.16 2.90 -5.76
N ARG A 11 12.81 2.68 -4.49
CA ARG A 11 13.33 3.40 -3.32
C ARG A 11 13.78 2.42 -2.24
N PRO A 12 14.99 1.84 -2.35
CA PRO A 12 15.48 0.83 -1.41
C PRO A 12 15.66 1.36 0.03
N ASP A 13 15.84 2.67 0.17
CA ASP A 13 16.00 3.42 1.42
C ASP A 13 14.67 3.85 2.07
N LEU A 14 13.52 3.60 1.41
CA LEU A 14 12.22 4.01 1.91
C LEU A 14 11.91 3.36 3.27
N LYS A 15 11.62 4.19 4.27
CA LYS A 15 11.18 3.77 5.60
C LYS A 15 9.68 3.98 5.71
N LEU A 16 8.95 2.88 5.86
CA LEU A 16 7.52 2.92 6.10
C LEU A 16 7.23 3.38 7.52
N ASN A 17 6.33 4.34 7.63
CA ASN A 17 5.67 4.76 8.85
C ASN A 17 4.17 4.87 8.56
N ASP A 18 3.35 4.96 9.59
CA ASP A 18 1.89 4.90 9.43
C ASP A 18 1.32 6.16 8.76
N ASP A 19 2.00 7.29 8.86
CA ASP A 19 1.60 8.56 8.27
C ASP A 19 2.01 8.69 6.79
N LEU A 20 2.88 7.81 6.29
CA LEU A 20 3.41 7.87 4.93
C LEU A 20 2.27 7.76 3.92
N SER A 21 2.16 8.77 3.06
CA SER A 21 1.10 8.90 2.06
C SER A 21 1.68 9.05 0.65
N ALA A 22 0.80 9.05 -0.36
CA ALA A 22 1.18 9.31 -1.75
C ALA A 22 1.88 10.67 -1.94
N LYS A 23 1.65 11.63 -1.05
CA LYS A 23 2.26 12.97 -1.09
C LYS A 23 3.74 12.94 -0.72
N ASP A 24 4.15 11.95 0.08
CA ASP A 24 5.49 11.85 0.65
C ASP A 24 6.43 10.97 -0.19
N VAL A 25 5.85 10.19 -1.12
CA VAL A 25 6.59 9.23 -1.95
C VAL A 25 6.52 9.66 -3.42
N PRO A 26 7.61 10.24 -3.95
CA PRO A 26 7.74 10.48 -5.38
C PRO A 26 7.44 9.22 -6.20
N GLY A 27 6.57 9.36 -7.21
CA GLY A 27 6.12 8.24 -8.05
C GLY A 27 4.90 7.51 -7.51
N TRP A 28 4.38 7.85 -6.33
CA TRP A 28 3.10 7.31 -5.86
C TRP A 28 1.92 8.08 -6.46
N ASP A 29 1.62 7.81 -7.72
CA ASP A 29 0.44 8.30 -8.44
C ASP A 29 -0.70 7.26 -8.43
N SER A 30 -1.81 7.54 -9.13
CA SER A 30 -2.96 6.64 -9.21
C SER A 30 -2.62 5.28 -9.84
N PHE A 31 -1.70 5.23 -10.79
CA PHE A 31 -1.32 3.98 -11.46
C PHE A 31 -0.51 3.09 -10.51
N ASN A 32 0.50 3.65 -9.86
CA ASN A 32 1.28 2.92 -8.87
C ASN A 32 0.47 2.63 -7.60
N HIS A 33 -0.54 3.43 -7.27
CA HIS A 33 -1.48 3.10 -6.19
C HIS A 33 -2.26 1.82 -6.51
N VAL A 34 -2.78 1.66 -7.72
CA VAL A 34 -3.46 0.41 -8.12
C VAL A 34 -2.50 -0.77 -8.10
N ASN A 35 -1.30 -0.63 -8.66
CA ASN A 35 -0.29 -1.70 -8.63
C ASN A 35 0.13 -2.07 -7.20
N LEU A 36 0.20 -1.10 -6.29
CA LEU A 36 0.48 -1.34 -4.88
C LEU A 36 -0.58 -2.23 -4.25
N ILE A 37 -1.87 -1.91 -4.47
CA ILE A 37 -2.98 -2.71 -3.97
C ILE A 37 -2.93 -4.13 -4.51
N ILE A 38 -2.77 -4.30 -5.83
CA ILE A 38 -2.67 -5.62 -6.46
C ILE A 38 -1.50 -6.43 -5.89
N SER A 39 -0.31 -5.82 -5.76
CA SER A 39 0.87 -6.49 -5.21
C SER A 39 0.65 -6.98 -3.77
N ILE A 40 -0.12 -6.24 -2.98
CA ILE A 40 -0.45 -6.62 -1.60
C ILE A 40 -1.49 -7.73 -1.58
N GLU A 41 -2.52 -7.63 -2.41
CA GLU A 41 -3.52 -8.69 -2.58
C GLU A 41 -2.86 -10.02 -2.97
N GLU A 42 -1.91 -9.99 -3.90
CA GLU A 42 -1.12 -11.15 -4.33
C GLU A 42 -0.17 -11.66 -3.24
N GLU A 43 0.59 -10.79 -2.57
CA GLU A 43 1.55 -11.19 -1.52
C GLU A 43 0.86 -11.85 -0.32
N PHE A 44 -0.33 -11.36 0.05
CA PHE A 44 -1.05 -11.82 1.25
C PHE A 44 -2.25 -12.73 0.96
N GLY A 45 -2.60 -12.95 -0.31
CA GLY A 45 -3.74 -13.78 -0.70
C GLY A 45 -5.10 -13.19 -0.28
N VAL A 46 -5.21 -11.87 -0.26
CA VAL A 46 -6.43 -11.14 0.16
C VAL A 46 -7.07 -10.42 -1.02
N ARG A 47 -8.30 -9.91 -0.82
CA ARG A 47 -8.94 -8.98 -1.74
C ARG A 47 -9.57 -7.81 -0.99
N PHE A 48 -9.39 -6.61 -1.54
CA PHE A 48 -10.00 -5.38 -1.07
C PHE A 48 -11.12 -4.96 -2.02
N SER A 49 -12.16 -4.32 -1.47
CA SER A 49 -13.18 -3.67 -2.27
C SER A 49 -12.73 -2.28 -2.72
N ASN A 50 -13.38 -1.73 -3.76
CA ASN A 50 -13.09 -0.36 -4.20
C ASN A 50 -13.34 0.67 -3.10
N ASP A 51 -14.34 0.46 -2.23
CA ASP A 51 -14.64 1.36 -1.12
C ASP A 51 -13.54 1.31 -0.04
N GLU A 52 -13.00 0.12 0.24
CA GLU A 52 -11.88 -0.07 1.18
C GLU A 52 -10.61 0.61 0.67
N VAL A 53 -10.31 0.49 -0.63
CA VAL A 53 -9.17 1.16 -1.27
C VAL A 53 -9.38 2.67 -1.34
N GLY A 54 -10.59 3.13 -1.67
CA GLY A 54 -10.92 4.56 -1.75
C GLY A 54 -10.81 5.29 -0.41
N GLY A 55 -10.99 4.58 0.71
CA GLY A 55 -10.80 5.12 2.06
C GLY A 55 -9.33 5.14 2.53
N MET A 56 -8.40 4.53 1.80
CA MET A 56 -7.00 4.43 2.20
C MET A 56 -6.23 5.72 1.90
N GLN A 57 -5.75 6.41 2.93
CA GLN A 57 -5.01 7.67 2.77
C GLN A 57 -3.51 7.56 3.05
N ASN A 58 -3.13 6.59 3.87
CA ASN A 58 -1.76 6.35 4.28
C ASN A 58 -1.49 4.87 4.54
N VAL A 59 -0.22 4.55 4.79
CA VAL A 59 0.25 3.20 5.10
C VAL A 59 -0.39 2.64 6.37
N GLY A 60 -0.73 3.47 7.35
CA GLY A 60 -1.43 3.03 8.57
C GLY A 60 -2.83 2.47 8.28
N ASN A 61 -3.59 3.13 7.40
CA ASN A 61 -4.90 2.63 6.94
C ASN A 61 -4.74 1.29 6.21
N LEU A 62 -3.75 1.19 5.33
CA LEU A 62 -3.44 -0.05 4.61
C LEU A 62 -3.12 -1.21 5.55
N LYS A 63 -2.30 -0.98 6.58
CA LYS A 63 -1.96 -2.00 7.58
C LYS A 63 -3.20 -2.47 8.34
N THR A 64 -4.04 -1.53 8.76
CA THR A 64 -5.31 -1.82 9.46
C THR A 64 -6.24 -2.64 8.57
N LEU A 65 -6.36 -2.26 7.31
CA LEU A 65 -7.20 -2.94 6.33
C LEU A 65 -6.66 -4.34 6.01
N LEU A 66 -5.35 -4.51 5.86
CA LEU A 66 -4.76 -5.82 5.65
C LEU A 66 -5.00 -6.73 6.86
N ALA A 67 -4.80 -6.21 8.08
CA ALA A 67 -5.02 -6.96 9.31
C ALA A 67 -6.47 -7.45 9.46
N SER A 68 -7.46 -6.71 8.95
CA SER A 68 -8.86 -7.15 8.97
C SER A 68 -9.18 -8.27 7.98
N LYS A 69 -8.29 -8.55 7.02
CA LYS A 69 -8.44 -9.63 6.02
C LYS A 69 -7.68 -10.91 6.36
N THR A 70 -6.59 -10.81 7.11
CA THR A 70 -5.67 -11.93 7.38
C THR A 70 -5.84 -12.55 8.78
N THR A 71 -7.10 -12.66 9.26
CA THR A 71 -7.40 -13.29 10.56
C THR A 71 -7.15 -14.79 10.57
#